data_AF-A0A8D8TMT6-F1
#
_entry.id   AF-A0A8D8TMT6-F1
#
_cell.length_a   1.000
_cell.length_b   1.000
_cell.length_c   1.000
_cell.angle_alpha   90.00
_cell.angle_beta   90.00
_cell.angle_gamma   90.00
#
_symmetry.space_group_name_H-M   'P 1'
#
loop_
_entity.id
_entity.type
_entity.pdbx_description
1 polymer ?
#
loop_
_entity_poly.entity_id
_entity_poly.type
_entity_poly.pdbx_seq_one_letter_code
_entity_poly.pdbx_strand_id
1 'polypeptide(L)'
;VRVSADDLVSCCGSDVCGSCEGGFSGRSWDYWVEHGIVSGGDYGSNEGCRPYEIPPCEHHVNGTRPSCEGIDSETPKCVRKCQNKKYDVPYKQDLSLGEKAYRVSSNENAIMKEIYTHGPVEAGFTAYEDLLHYKSGVYSHVAGAPLSGHAVRVLGWGVD
;
A
#
# COMPACT_ATOMS: atom_id res chain seq x y z
N VAL A 1 -8.42 -5.06 12.30
CA VAL A 1 -7.53 -6.05 11.64
C VAL A 1 -6.57 -5.29 10.77
N ARG A 2 -5.28 -5.64 10.75
CA ARG A 2 -4.29 -5.07 9.81
C ARG A 2 -4.24 -5.98 8.58
N VAL A 3 -4.59 -5.45 7.42
CA VAL A 3 -4.67 -6.21 6.17
C VAL A 3 -3.26 -6.43 5.61
N SER A 4 -2.95 -7.65 5.18
CA SER A 4 -1.63 -8.04 4.71
C SER A 4 -1.31 -7.42 3.34
N ALA A 5 -0.35 -6.49 3.32
CA ALA A 5 0.24 -6.01 2.07
C ALA A 5 0.96 -7.15 1.31
N ASP A 6 1.53 -8.11 2.05
CA ASP A 6 2.25 -9.26 1.48
C ASP A 6 1.31 -10.19 0.70
N ASP A 7 0.13 -10.46 1.25
CA ASP A 7 -0.86 -11.31 0.60
C ASP A 7 -1.38 -10.66 -0.68
N LEU A 8 -1.69 -9.36 -0.65
CA LEU A 8 -2.13 -8.63 -1.82
C LEU A 8 -1.07 -8.63 -2.94
N VAL A 9 0.16 -8.19 -2.63
CA VAL A 9 1.22 -8.04 -3.65
C VAL A 9 1.66 -9.38 -4.24
N SER A 10 1.64 -10.45 -3.43
CA SER A 10 2.08 -11.79 -3.89
C SER A 10 0.98 -12.59 -4.57
N CYS A 11 -0.29 -12.48 -4.13
CA CYS A 11 -1.36 -13.40 -4.53
C CYS A 11 -2.43 -12.83 -5.46
N CYS A 12 -2.48 -11.52 -5.71
CA CYS A 12 -3.37 -10.99 -6.75
C CYS A 12 -2.91 -11.38 -8.17
N GLY A 13 -1.60 -11.53 -8.35
CA GLY A 13 -0.97 -11.85 -9.63
C GLY A 13 -0.43 -10.60 -10.33
N SER A 14 0.79 -10.72 -10.86
CA SER A 14 1.55 -9.64 -11.48
C SER A 14 0.81 -8.97 -12.63
N ASP A 15 0.09 -9.75 -13.43
CA ASP A 15 -0.62 -9.24 -14.62
C ASP A 15 -2.00 -8.64 -14.27
N VAL A 16 -2.45 -8.79 -13.02
CA VAL A 16 -3.78 -8.34 -12.56
C VAL A 16 -3.66 -7.09 -11.70
N CYS A 17 -3.02 -7.20 -10.52
CA CYS A 17 -2.82 -6.06 -9.64
C CYS A 17 -1.47 -5.40 -9.84
N GLY A 18 -0.46 -6.13 -10.31
CA GLY A 18 0.92 -5.69 -10.31
C GLY A 18 1.81 -6.47 -9.36
N SER A 19 3.03 -5.98 -9.19
CA SER A 19 4.13 -6.62 -8.49
C SER A 19 5.00 -5.57 -7.79
N CYS A 20 6.19 -5.94 -7.31
CA CYS A 20 7.20 -4.98 -6.85
C CYS A 20 7.70 -4.02 -7.95
N GLU A 21 7.38 -4.27 -9.22
CA GLU A 21 7.70 -3.39 -10.36
C GLU A 21 6.62 -2.34 -10.64
N GLY A 22 5.53 -2.32 -9.86
CA GLY A 22 4.41 -1.41 -10.02
C GLY A 22 3.07 -2.13 -10.15
N GLY A 23 1.96 -1.38 -10.11
CA GLY A 23 0.64 -1.97 -10.10
C GLY A 23 -0.52 -1.00 -10.30
N PHE A 24 -1.74 -1.55 -10.18
CA PHE A 24 -3.00 -0.88 -10.43
C PHE A 24 -3.89 -0.90 -9.17
N SER A 25 -4.02 0.25 -8.52
CA SER A 25 -4.84 0.40 -7.30
C SER A 25 -6.26 -0.13 -7.46
N GLY A 26 -6.96 0.21 -8.55
CA GLY A 26 -8.34 -0.24 -8.77
C GLY A 26 -8.48 -1.77 -8.77
N ARG A 27 -7.54 -2.49 -9.41
CA ARG A 27 -7.51 -3.96 -9.42
C ARG A 27 -7.25 -4.55 -8.04
N SER A 28 -6.50 -3.85 -7.20
CA SER A 28 -6.25 -4.26 -5.82
C SER A 28 -7.53 -4.20 -4.98
N TRP A 29 -8.35 -3.16 -5.17
CA TRP A 29 -9.68 -3.09 -4.54
C TRP A 29 -10.64 -4.15 -5.07
N ASP A 30 -10.65 -4.40 -6.39
CA ASP A 30 -11.46 -5.47 -6.98
C ASP A 30 -11.06 -6.84 -6.41
N TYR A 31 -9.75 -7.10 -6.28
CA TYR A 31 -9.24 -8.33 -5.68
C TYR A 31 -9.69 -8.50 -4.22
N TRP A 32 -9.65 -7.43 -3.43
CA TRP A 32 -10.13 -7.47 -2.05
C TRP A 32 -11.61 -7.81 -1.95
N VAL A 33 -12.44 -7.37 -2.89
CA VAL A 33 -13.86 -7.71 -2.96
C VAL A 33 -14.07 -9.17 -3.40
N GLU A 34 -13.37 -9.61 -4.44
CA GLU A 34 -13.59 -10.92 -5.07
C GLU A 34 -12.96 -12.09 -4.29
N HIS A 35 -11.78 -11.87 -3.72
CA HIS A 35 -10.95 -12.93 -3.13
C HIS A 35 -10.69 -12.72 -1.64
N GLY A 36 -10.76 -11.48 -1.17
CA GLY A 36 -10.37 -11.09 0.17
C GLY A 36 -8.86 -11.06 0.37
N ILE A 37 -8.44 -10.52 1.51
CA ILE A 37 -7.02 -10.43 1.89
C ILE A 37 -6.91 -10.80 3.37
N VAL A 38 -5.94 -11.64 3.72
CA VAL A 38 -5.69 -12.05 5.11
C VAL A 38 -5.05 -10.94 5.95
N SER A 39 -4.97 -11.12 7.25
CA SER A 39 -4.26 -10.20 8.15
C SER A 39 -2.74 -10.30 8.01
N GLY A 40 -2.03 -9.20 8.27
CA GLY A 40 -0.57 -9.15 8.18
C GLY A 40 0.03 -7.86 8.71
N GLY A 41 1.05 -7.99 9.56
CA GLY A 41 1.85 -6.90 10.11
C GLY A 41 3.04 -6.48 9.25
N ASP A 42 3.84 -5.58 9.81
CA ASP A 42 5.13 -5.17 9.21
C ASP A 42 6.16 -6.30 9.28
N TYR A 43 7.26 -6.13 8.56
CA TYR A 43 8.42 -7.01 8.64
C TYR A 43 8.88 -7.22 10.08
N GLY A 44 9.06 -8.49 10.47
CA GLY A 44 9.52 -8.89 11.81
C GLY A 44 8.50 -8.71 12.94
N SER A 45 7.30 -8.17 12.68
CA SER A 45 6.26 -7.95 13.69
C SER A 45 5.69 -9.26 14.27
N ASN A 46 5.64 -10.32 13.46
CA ASN A 46 4.90 -11.55 13.77
C ASN A 46 3.43 -11.28 14.11
N GLU A 47 2.81 -10.30 13.45
CA GLU A 47 1.39 -9.97 13.62
C GLU A 47 0.55 -10.46 12.42
N GLY A 48 -0.59 -11.08 12.71
CA GLY A 48 -1.51 -11.58 11.68
C GLY A 48 -1.03 -12.85 10.97
N CYS A 49 -1.76 -13.24 9.92
CA CYS A 49 -1.52 -14.45 9.14
C CYS A 49 -0.24 -14.37 8.28
N ARG A 50 -0.08 -13.28 7.53
CA ARG A 50 1.06 -13.05 6.61
C ARG A 50 1.70 -11.67 6.84
N PRO A 51 2.62 -11.54 7.80
CA PRO A 51 3.44 -10.34 7.94
C PRO A 51 4.30 -10.08 6.69
N TYR A 52 4.66 -8.82 6.44
CA TYR A 52 5.47 -8.42 5.29
C TYR A 52 6.85 -9.10 5.28
N GLU A 53 7.28 -9.62 4.13
CA GLU A 53 8.54 -10.38 4.02
C GLU A 53 9.75 -9.51 3.61
N ILE A 54 9.52 -8.38 2.95
CA ILE A 54 10.60 -7.50 2.48
C ILE A 54 11.09 -6.62 3.65
N PRO A 55 12.39 -6.63 3.98
CA PRO A 55 12.93 -5.85 5.09
C PRO A 55 12.87 -4.34 4.79
N PRO A 56 12.65 -3.50 5.82
CA PRO A 56 12.61 -2.06 5.64
C PRO A 56 14.00 -1.49 5.34
N CYS A 57 14.05 -0.44 4.52
CA CYS A 57 15.25 0.30 4.18
C CYS A 57 14.98 1.81 4.26
N GLU A 58 16.03 2.63 4.23
CA GLU A 58 15.90 4.09 4.26
C GLU A 58 15.65 4.65 2.85
N HIS A 59 14.59 5.46 2.70
CA HIS A 59 14.24 6.13 1.45
C HIS A 59 14.74 7.58 1.47
N HIS A 60 15.82 7.88 0.75
CA HIS A 60 16.34 9.23 0.51
C HIS A 60 16.67 10.03 1.80
N VAL A 61 16.91 9.33 2.90
CA VAL A 61 17.29 9.89 4.20
C VAL A 61 18.40 9.05 4.83
N ASN A 62 19.16 9.66 5.72
CA ASN A 62 20.14 8.94 6.53
C ASN A 62 19.45 8.32 7.75
N GLY A 63 19.75 7.05 8.03
CA GLY A 63 19.19 6.33 9.16
C GLY A 63 20.02 5.11 9.53
N THR A 64 19.44 4.24 10.36
CA THR A 64 20.13 3.04 10.87
C THR A 64 19.87 1.79 10.01
N ARG A 65 18.93 1.86 9.07
CA ARG A 65 18.64 0.75 8.14
C ARG A 65 19.51 0.87 6.87
N PRO A 66 19.65 -0.21 6.09
CA PRO A 66 20.30 -0.13 4.78
C PRO A 66 19.59 0.89 3.88
N SER A 67 20.35 1.50 2.96
CA SER A 67 19.75 2.34 1.91
C SER A 67 18.88 1.49 0.98
N CYS A 68 17.73 2.01 0.55
CA CYS A 68 16.92 1.37 -0.50
C CYS A 68 17.51 1.52 -1.91
N GLU A 69 18.55 2.35 -2.10
CA GLU A 69 19.15 2.58 -3.41
C GLU A 69 19.79 1.30 -3.96
N GLY A 70 19.35 0.87 -5.14
CA GLY A 70 19.85 -0.35 -5.78
C GLY A 70 19.35 -1.65 -5.14
N ILE A 71 18.43 -1.60 -4.18
CA ILE A 71 17.72 -2.79 -3.70
C ILE A 71 16.63 -3.12 -4.71
N ASP A 72 16.87 -4.14 -5.53
CA ASP A 72 15.83 -4.80 -6.29
C ASP A 72 15.28 -5.95 -5.45
N SER A 73 13.99 -5.89 -5.12
CA SER A 73 13.32 -6.95 -4.36
C SER A 73 12.37 -7.68 -5.29
N GLU A 74 12.66 -8.97 -5.52
CA GLU A 74 11.73 -9.85 -6.22
C GLU A 74 10.39 -9.88 -5.48
N THR A 75 9.29 -9.94 -6.24
CA THR A 75 7.97 -10.09 -5.65
C THR A 75 7.88 -11.41 -4.89
N PRO A 76 7.50 -11.40 -3.60
CA PRO A 76 7.34 -12.62 -2.82
C PRO A 76 6.39 -13.60 -3.50
N LYS A 77 6.63 -14.90 -3.33
CA LYS A 77 5.77 -15.93 -3.91
C LYS A 77 4.42 -15.94 -3.21
N CYS A 78 3.34 -16.14 -3.97
CA CYS A 78 2.02 -16.34 -3.37
C CYS A 78 2.02 -17.63 -2.52
N VAL A 79 1.82 -17.49 -1.21
CA VAL A 79 1.63 -18.60 -0.28
C VAL A 79 0.26 -18.46 0.39
N ARG A 80 -0.72 -19.26 -0.04
CA ARG A 80 -2.07 -19.28 0.55
C ARG A 80 -2.11 -20.08 1.86
N LYS A 81 -1.27 -19.68 2.81
CA LYS A 81 -1.14 -20.25 4.16
C LYS A 81 -0.62 -19.16 5.10
N CYS A 82 -1.08 -19.15 6.36
CA CYS A 82 -0.48 -18.28 7.37
C CYS A 82 0.95 -18.70 7.68
N GLN A 83 1.87 -17.75 7.52
CA GLN A 83 3.31 -17.95 7.70
C GLN A 83 3.74 -17.66 9.13
N ASN A 84 2.98 -16.82 9.84
CA ASN A 84 3.18 -16.59 11.25
C ASN A 84 2.82 -17.83 12.07
N LYS A 85 3.84 -18.49 12.62
CA LYS A 85 3.67 -19.72 13.43
C LYS A 85 2.92 -19.50 14.74
N LYS A 86 2.80 -18.25 15.21
CA LYS A 86 2.06 -17.89 16.42
C LYS A 86 0.58 -17.55 16.13
N TYR A 87 0.15 -17.70 14.89
CA TYR A 87 -1.18 -17.33 14.44
C TYR A 87 -1.98 -18.58 14.08
N ASP A 88 -3.02 -18.85 14.87
CA ASP A 88 -3.76 -20.12 14.83
C ASP A 88 -4.97 -20.11 13.87
N VAL A 89 -5.38 -18.93 13.38
CA VAL A 89 -6.50 -18.83 12.44
C VAL A 89 -6.06 -19.30 11.05
N PRO A 90 -6.75 -20.28 10.43
CA PRO A 90 -6.43 -20.73 9.09
C PRO A 90 -6.59 -19.62 8.05
N TYR A 91 -5.73 -19.62 7.02
CA TYR A 91 -5.72 -18.62 5.93
C TYR A 91 -7.12 -18.29 5.40
N LYS A 92 -7.90 -19.31 5.03
CA LYS A 92 -9.26 -19.12 4.47
C LYS A 92 -10.25 -18.46 5.44
N GLN A 93 -10.04 -18.63 6.75
CA GLN A 93 -10.90 -18.06 7.79
C GLN A 93 -10.48 -16.63 8.18
N ASP A 94 -9.24 -16.24 7.85
CA ASP A 94 -8.71 -14.90 8.13
C ASP A 94 -8.90 -13.91 6.96
N LEU A 95 -9.46 -14.37 5.84
CA LEU A 95 -9.77 -13.50 4.71
C LEU A 95 -10.79 -12.43 5.12
N SER A 96 -10.39 -11.18 4.99
CA SER A 96 -11.30 -10.02 5.04
C SER A 96 -11.70 -9.64 3.63
N LEU A 97 -13.00 -9.50 3.37
CA LEU A 97 -13.53 -9.13 2.06
C LEU A 97 -14.06 -7.71 2.07
N GLY A 98 -13.84 -7.00 0.96
CA GLY A 98 -14.53 -5.75 0.68
C GLY A 98 -15.97 -6.00 0.22
N GLU A 99 -16.89 -5.11 0.54
CA GLU A 99 -18.26 -5.19 0.01
C GLU A 99 -18.32 -4.71 -1.44
N LYS A 100 -17.62 -3.60 -1.74
CA LYS A 100 -17.61 -2.98 -3.06
C LYS A 100 -16.35 -2.16 -3.28
N ALA A 101 -15.85 -2.18 -4.51
CA ALA A 101 -14.82 -1.28 -5.02
C ALA A 101 -15.46 -0.23 -5.94
N TYR A 102 -15.05 1.03 -5.82
CA TYR A 102 -15.49 2.10 -6.71
C TYR A 102 -14.50 3.25 -6.76
N ARG A 103 -14.59 4.03 -7.83
CA ARG A 103 -13.81 5.25 -8.01
C ARG A 103 -14.61 6.45 -7.51
N VAL A 104 -13.96 7.29 -6.71
CA VAL A 104 -14.46 8.63 -6.38
C VAL A 104 -14.12 9.57 -7.53
N SER A 105 -15.06 10.43 -7.92
CA SER A 105 -14.80 11.45 -8.95
C SER A 105 -13.64 12.35 -8.53
N SER A 106 -12.84 12.81 -9.50
CA SER A 106 -11.76 13.78 -9.29
C SER A 106 -12.29 15.20 -9.01
N ASN A 107 -13.07 15.33 -7.95
CA ASN A 107 -13.65 16.57 -7.44
C ASN A 107 -13.35 16.65 -5.95
N GLU A 108 -12.80 17.77 -5.51
CA GLU A 108 -12.35 17.98 -4.13
C GLU A 108 -13.47 17.71 -3.10
N ASN A 109 -14.64 18.33 -3.28
CA ASN A 109 -15.77 18.15 -2.38
C ASN A 109 -16.28 16.69 -2.34
N ALA A 110 -16.23 15.98 -3.48
CA ALA A 110 -16.60 14.57 -3.52
C ALA A 110 -15.61 13.70 -2.72
N ILE A 111 -14.31 13.97 -2.84
CA ILE A 111 -13.25 13.25 -2.11
C ILE A 111 -13.33 13.56 -0.62
N MET A 112 -13.49 14.84 -0.24
CA MET A 112 -13.68 15.25 1.15
C MET A 112 -14.92 14.58 1.75
N LYS A 113 -16.03 14.56 1.01
CA LYS A 113 -17.26 13.89 1.45
C LYS A 113 -17.03 12.40 1.65
N GLU A 114 -16.37 11.74 0.71
CA GLU A 114 -16.07 10.30 0.82
C GLU A 114 -15.25 10.01 2.08
N ILE A 115 -14.18 10.77 2.30
CA ILE A 115 -13.32 10.59 3.47
C ILE A 115 -14.09 10.86 4.77
N TYR A 116 -14.95 11.87 4.79
CA TYR A 116 -15.80 12.17 5.93
C TYR A 116 -16.79 11.05 6.26
N THR A 117 -17.42 10.45 5.24
CA THR A 117 -18.50 9.49 5.44
C THR A 117 -18.02 8.06 5.61
N HIS A 118 -16.96 7.67 4.90
CA HIS A 118 -16.50 6.27 4.81
C HIS A 118 -15.05 6.08 5.25
N GLY A 119 -14.33 7.16 5.54
CA GLY A 119 -12.95 7.12 6.00
C GLY A 119 -11.92 7.16 4.86
N PRO A 120 -10.66 6.83 5.17
CA PRO A 120 -9.53 6.98 4.25
C PRO A 120 -9.74 6.41 2.83
N VAL A 121 -9.21 7.13 1.83
CA VAL A 121 -9.20 6.68 0.43
C VAL A 121 -7.79 6.50 -0.09
N GLU A 122 -7.63 5.67 -1.12
CA GLU A 122 -6.38 5.58 -1.88
C GLU A 122 -6.39 6.58 -3.05
N ALA A 123 -5.25 7.23 -3.30
CA ALA A 123 -5.06 8.12 -4.43
C ALA A 123 -3.69 7.87 -5.08
N GLY A 124 -3.58 8.15 -6.38
CA GLY A 124 -2.30 8.17 -7.08
C GLY A 124 -1.91 9.60 -7.44
N PHE A 125 -0.62 9.92 -7.33
CA PHE A 125 -0.07 11.18 -7.83
C PHE A 125 1.32 10.96 -8.45
N THR A 126 1.79 11.90 -9.26
CA THR A 126 3.14 11.86 -9.81
C THR A 126 4.13 12.38 -8.77
N ALA A 127 5.09 11.53 -8.38
CA ALA A 127 6.22 11.94 -7.57
C ALA A 127 7.28 12.61 -8.46
N TYR A 128 7.78 13.76 -8.02
CA TYR A 128 8.86 14.52 -8.67
C TYR A 128 10.13 14.51 -7.80
N GLU A 129 11.29 14.82 -8.37
CA GLU A 129 12.58 14.84 -7.64
C GLU A 129 12.58 15.75 -6.39
N ASP A 130 11.87 16.88 -6.45
CA ASP A 130 11.78 17.80 -5.32
C ASP A 130 11.00 17.22 -4.12
N LEU A 131 10.07 16.28 -4.34
CA LEU A 131 9.31 15.61 -3.28
C LEU A 131 10.22 14.83 -2.33
N LEU A 132 11.31 14.24 -2.83
CA LEU A 132 12.25 13.46 -2.01
C LEU A 132 12.93 14.31 -0.92
N HIS A 133 12.92 15.63 -1.11
CA HIS A 133 13.50 16.61 -0.19
C HIS A 133 12.46 17.25 0.73
N TYR A 134 11.17 16.90 0.61
CA TYR A 134 10.10 17.41 1.45
C TYR A 134 10.35 17.11 2.94
N LYS A 135 10.11 18.10 3.81
CA LYS A 135 10.30 17.99 5.27
C LYS A 135 9.08 18.42 6.08
N SER A 136 8.38 19.48 5.67
CA SER A 136 7.24 20.05 6.39
C SER A 136 6.46 21.03 5.52
N GLY A 137 5.23 21.34 5.94
CA GLY A 137 4.34 22.31 5.29
C GLY A 137 3.40 21.66 4.27
N VAL A 138 3.00 22.41 3.25
CA VAL A 138 2.19 21.89 2.14
C VAL A 138 3.08 21.74 0.91
N TYR A 139 3.29 20.50 0.47
CA TYR A 139 4.07 20.24 -0.75
C TYR A 139 3.34 20.80 -1.98
N SER A 140 4.09 21.53 -2.79
CA SER A 140 3.71 21.92 -4.14
C SER A 140 4.93 21.75 -5.02
N HIS A 141 4.79 21.07 -6.14
CA HIS A 141 5.90 20.85 -7.07
C HIS A 141 6.41 22.18 -7.63
N VAL A 142 7.73 22.37 -7.65
CA VAL A 142 8.41 23.58 -8.15
C VAL A 142 9.49 23.25 -9.17
N ALA A 143 10.22 22.15 -9.00
CA ALA A 143 11.35 21.81 -9.86
C ALA A 143 11.65 20.30 -9.89
N GLY A 144 12.45 19.89 -10.88
CA GLY A 144 12.86 18.50 -11.03
C GLY A 144 11.98 17.68 -11.95
N ALA A 145 12.54 16.60 -12.48
CA ALA A 145 11.86 15.71 -13.41
C ALA A 145 10.80 14.83 -12.71
N PRO A 146 9.76 14.36 -13.44
CA PRO A 146 8.86 13.33 -12.93
C PRO A 146 9.64 12.03 -12.73
N LEU A 147 9.47 11.39 -11.57
CA LEU A 147 10.10 10.13 -11.23
C LEU A 147 9.19 8.94 -11.51
N SER A 148 8.01 8.91 -10.89
CA SER A 148 7.06 7.79 -11.03
C SER A 148 5.65 8.19 -10.57
N GLY A 149 4.67 7.33 -10.87
CA GLY A 149 3.38 7.36 -10.17
C GLY A 149 3.52 6.72 -8.79
N HIS A 150 2.92 7.32 -7.78
CA HIS A 150 2.93 6.83 -6.40
C HIS A 150 1.53 6.78 -5.81
N ALA A 151 1.17 5.62 -5.26
CA ALA A 151 -0.10 5.41 -4.56
C ALA A 151 0.05 5.78 -3.08
N VAL A 152 -0.92 6.51 -2.54
CA VAL A 152 -0.94 6.99 -1.16
C VAL A 152 -2.32 6.83 -0.54
N ARG A 153 -2.36 6.85 0.78
CA ARG A 153 -3.59 6.90 1.57
C ARG A 153 -3.87 8.33 2.01
N VAL A 154 -4.97 8.90 1.54
CA VAL A 154 -5.46 10.22 1.96
C VAL A 154 -6.37 10.07 3.16
N LEU A 155 -6.03 10.75 4.26
CA LEU A 155 -6.71 10.61 5.56
C LEU A 155 -7.59 11.81 5.94
N GLY A 156 -7.43 12.94 5.26
CA GLY A 156 -8.11 14.18 5.63
C GLY A 156 -7.56 15.36 4.82
N TRP A 157 -7.97 16.56 5.23
CA TRP A 157 -7.61 17.84 4.63
C TRP A 157 -7.59 18.93 5.70
N GLY A 158 -7.02 20.08 5.38
CA GLY A 158 -6.92 21.23 6.26
C GLY A 158 -6.40 22.45 5.51
N VAL A 159 -6.18 23.53 6.25
CA VAL A 159 -5.53 24.75 5.75
C VAL A 159 -4.40 25.09 6.72
N ASP A 160 -3.22 25.34 6.16
CA ASP A 160 -2.03 25.78 6.87
C ASP A 160 -1.75 27.28 6.61
#